data_AF-A0A2M8LXP3-F1
#
_entry.id   AF-A0A2M8LXP3-F1
#
_cell.length_a   1.000
_cell.length_b   1.000
_cell.length_c   1.000
_cell.angle_alpha   90.00
_cell.angle_beta   90.00
_cell.angle_gamma   90.00
#
_symmetry.space_group_name_H-M   'P 1'
#
loop_
_entity.id
_entity.type
_entity.pdbx_description
1 polymer ?
#
loop_
_entity_poly.entity_id
_entity_poly.type
_entity_poly.pdbx_seq_one_letter_code
_entity_poly.pdbx_strand_id
1 'polypeptide(L)'
;MFAAERRQLILEMVRANGAVSLRELARVVQTSEVTVRRDVRALEAEGLLDRRHGGAVLPGGFTRESGFPQKAHVATAEKTAIADLAAGLVQEGEAVVLGAGTTTQELARRLARVPGLTVVTNSLLVAQVLAHANRVEVVMTGGTLRGADYALVGSGAEHSLQGLRVSRAFLSGNGLTAERGLSTANMLSASVDRALVRAAAEVVVLADHTKLGVDTMFQTISPDLITRLVTNEPPAQDERAAAELQALADQGVQIAVAGEAGAHLGGPAGHPGPGGTGGEGGTGGTGRQPRREVPLPGQRRQHPQSGGGGGSQQLRAAPPPAPGEGQPGRVTDLAPRRHH
;
A
#
# COMPACT_ATOMS: atom_id res chain seq x y z
N MET A 1 -18.10 -30.05 -18.90
CA MET A 1 -18.37 -28.62 -19.20
C MET A 1 -18.19 -28.37 -20.69
N PHE A 2 -19.21 -27.82 -21.35
CA PHE A 2 -19.14 -27.51 -22.78
C PHE A 2 -18.25 -26.28 -23.04
N ALA A 3 -17.70 -26.16 -24.26
CA ALA A 3 -16.76 -25.08 -24.58
C ALA A 3 -17.36 -23.67 -24.49
N ALA A 4 -18.65 -23.49 -24.80
CA ALA A 4 -19.34 -22.21 -24.66
C ALA A 4 -19.54 -21.81 -23.18
N GLU A 5 -20.02 -22.75 -22.36
CA GLU A 5 -20.21 -22.58 -20.92
C GLU A 5 -18.89 -22.28 -20.20
N ARG A 6 -17.81 -22.97 -20.59
CA ARG A 6 -16.46 -22.69 -20.08
C ARG A 6 -15.96 -21.31 -20.46
N ARG A 7 -16.15 -20.90 -21.72
CA ARG A 7 -15.78 -19.56 -22.20
C ARG A 7 -16.56 -18.46 -21.47
N GLN A 8 -17.85 -18.68 -21.22
CA GLN A 8 -18.66 -17.77 -20.43
C GLN A 8 -18.12 -17.64 -19.00
N LEU A 9 -17.78 -18.76 -18.35
CA LEU A 9 -17.20 -18.75 -17.00
C LEU A 9 -15.85 -18.02 -16.96
N ILE A 10 -14.98 -18.26 -17.96
CA ILE A 10 -13.71 -17.54 -18.11
C ILE A 10 -13.96 -16.05 -18.26
N LEU A 11 -14.92 -15.65 -19.09
CA LEU A 11 -15.27 -14.25 -19.32
C LEU A 11 -15.77 -13.59 -18.03
N GLU A 12 -16.64 -14.25 -17.27
CA GLU A 12 -17.16 -13.76 -16.00
C GLU A 12 -16.06 -13.63 -14.95
N MET A 13 -15.15 -14.59 -14.87
CA MET A 13 -13.98 -14.52 -13.98
C MET A 13 -13.07 -13.36 -14.34
N VAL A 14 -12.77 -13.15 -15.64
CA VAL A 14 -11.95 -12.03 -16.08
C VAL A 14 -12.70 -10.71 -15.91
N ARG A 15 -14.03 -10.69 -16.05
CA ARG A 15 -14.84 -9.51 -15.70
C ARG A 15 -14.84 -9.21 -14.21
N ALA A 16 -14.85 -10.21 -13.34
CA ALA A 16 -14.89 -10.03 -11.89
C ALA A 16 -13.53 -9.63 -11.31
N ASN A 17 -12.45 -10.21 -11.82
CA ASN A 17 -11.10 -10.02 -11.28
C ASN A 17 -10.26 -9.07 -12.14
N GLY A 18 -10.62 -8.87 -13.40
CA GLY A 18 -9.96 -7.92 -14.30
C GLY A 18 -8.80 -8.47 -15.09
N ALA A 19 -7.92 -9.19 -14.41
CA ALA A 19 -6.85 -9.96 -14.99
C ALA A 19 -6.80 -11.31 -14.28
N VAL A 20 -6.72 -12.40 -15.05
CA VAL A 20 -6.62 -13.75 -14.49
C VAL A 20 -5.55 -14.53 -15.23
N SER A 21 -4.70 -15.26 -14.49
CA SER A 21 -3.69 -16.13 -15.10
C SER A 21 -4.32 -17.35 -15.78
N LEU A 22 -3.66 -17.88 -16.81
CA LEU A 22 -4.12 -19.12 -17.45
C LEU A 22 -4.16 -20.30 -16.46
N ARG A 23 -3.24 -20.34 -15.50
CA ARG A 23 -3.17 -21.36 -14.45
C ARG A 23 -4.37 -21.32 -13.50
N GLU A 24 -4.81 -20.12 -13.15
CA GLU A 24 -5.94 -19.90 -12.26
C GLU A 24 -7.27 -20.18 -12.96
N LEU A 25 -7.42 -19.72 -14.21
CA LEU A 25 -8.54 -20.11 -15.07
C LEU A 25 -8.62 -21.64 -15.22
N ALA A 26 -7.49 -22.31 -15.45
CA ALA A 26 -7.41 -23.77 -15.59
C ALA A 26 -7.88 -24.51 -14.33
N ARG A 27 -7.54 -24.02 -13.13
CA ARG A 27 -8.04 -24.58 -11.88
C ARG A 27 -9.55 -24.43 -11.73
N VAL A 28 -10.09 -23.24 -11.99
CA VAL A 28 -11.52 -22.96 -11.75
C VAL A 28 -12.41 -23.70 -12.74
N VAL A 29 -12.03 -23.72 -14.02
CA VAL A 29 -12.78 -24.47 -15.04
C VAL A 29 -12.39 -25.95 -15.13
N GLN A 30 -11.52 -26.41 -14.22
CA GLN A 30 -11.03 -27.79 -14.11
C GLN A 30 -10.53 -28.39 -15.44
N THR A 31 -9.66 -27.66 -16.14
CA THR A 31 -9.08 -28.11 -17.41
C THR A 31 -7.60 -27.80 -17.51
N SER A 32 -6.95 -28.21 -18.61
CA SER A 32 -5.53 -27.93 -18.85
C SER A 32 -5.29 -26.48 -19.27
N GLU A 33 -4.13 -25.91 -18.95
CA GLU A 33 -3.74 -24.58 -19.44
C GLU A 33 -3.70 -24.49 -20.97
N VAL A 34 -3.44 -25.61 -21.66
CA VAL A 34 -3.49 -25.70 -23.13
C VAL A 34 -4.90 -25.49 -23.64
N THR A 35 -5.90 -26.07 -22.98
CA THR A 35 -7.33 -25.89 -23.31
C THR A 35 -7.76 -24.46 -23.03
N VAL A 36 -7.45 -23.92 -21.85
CA VAL A 36 -7.77 -22.52 -21.50
C VAL A 36 -7.13 -21.54 -22.48
N ARG A 37 -5.89 -21.80 -22.92
CA ARG A 37 -5.23 -20.95 -23.92
C ARG A 37 -6.00 -20.91 -25.24
N ARG A 38 -6.62 -22.03 -25.66
CA ARG A 38 -7.47 -22.07 -26.85
C ARG A 38 -8.78 -21.29 -26.63
N ASP A 39 -9.39 -21.44 -25.46
CA ASP A 39 -10.63 -20.72 -25.12
C ASP A 39 -10.42 -19.20 -25.04
N VAL A 40 -9.33 -18.76 -24.42
CA VAL A 40 -8.94 -17.36 -24.34
C VAL A 40 -8.63 -16.78 -25.73
N ARG A 41 -7.98 -17.55 -26.61
CA ARG A 41 -7.77 -17.14 -28.01
C ARG A 41 -9.08 -16.97 -28.79
N ALA A 42 -10.07 -17.82 -28.52
CA ALA A 42 -11.38 -17.68 -29.14
C ALA A 42 -12.10 -16.42 -28.65
N LEU A 43 -12.06 -16.15 -27.33
CA LEU A 43 -12.63 -14.93 -26.75
C LEU A 43 -11.89 -13.66 -27.19
N GLU A 44 -10.58 -13.74 -27.44
CA GLU A 44 -9.78 -12.66 -28.02
C GLU A 44 -10.15 -12.39 -29.49
N ALA A 45 -10.32 -13.44 -30.30
CA ALA A 45 -10.78 -13.28 -31.68
C ALA A 45 -12.19 -12.68 -31.76
N GLU A 46 -13.01 -12.87 -30.73
CA GLU A 46 -14.34 -12.27 -30.56
C GLU A 46 -14.27 -10.84 -29.96
N GLY A 47 -13.08 -10.32 -29.64
CA GLY A 47 -12.89 -8.98 -29.07
C GLY A 47 -13.38 -8.85 -27.63
N LEU A 48 -13.57 -9.96 -26.91
CA LEU A 48 -14.12 -9.99 -25.56
C LEU A 48 -13.05 -10.03 -24.46
N LEU A 49 -11.81 -10.41 -24.80
CA LEU A 49 -10.63 -10.47 -23.94
C LEU A 49 -9.37 -10.05 -24.70
N ASP A 50 -8.40 -9.46 -24.01
CA ASP A 50 -7.03 -9.28 -24.50
C ASP A 50 -6.09 -10.27 -23.80
N ARG A 51 -5.13 -10.84 -24.54
CA ARG A 51 -4.06 -11.64 -23.93
C ARG A 51 -2.91 -10.78 -23.48
N ARG A 52 -2.43 -11.04 -22.25
CA ARG A 52 -1.14 -10.56 -21.76
C ARG A 52 -0.25 -11.74 -21.40
N HIS A 53 1.05 -11.51 -21.24
CA HIS A 53 2.04 -12.56 -20.94
C HIS A 53 1.59 -13.41 -19.72
N GLY A 54 1.04 -14.60 -19.98
CA GLY A 54 0.56 -15.55 -18.96
C GLY A 54 -0.91 -15.46 -18.51
N GLY A 55 -1.76 -14.61 -19.10
CA GLY A 55 -3.15 -14.44 -18.67
C GLY A 55 -4.10 -13.79 -19.66
N ALA A 56 -5.33 -13.51 -19.21
CA ALA A 56 -6.38 -12.84 -19.96
C ALA A 56 -6.90 -11.61 -19.20
N VAL A 57 -7.14 -10.51 -19.91
CA VAL A 57 -7.68 -9.24 -19.38
C VAL A 57 -8.86 -8.77 -20.24
N LEU A 58 -9.65 -7.80 -19.79
CA LEU A 58 -10.68 -7.18 -20.64
C LEU A 58 -10.05 -6.24 -21.68
N PRO A 59 -10.58 -6.19 -22.92
CA PRO A 59 -10.10 -5.28 -23.94
C PRO A 59 -10.49 -3.83 -23.62
N GLY A 60 -9.56 -2.89 -23.82
CA GLY A 60 -9.82 -1.45 -23.75
C GLY A 60 -10.09 -0.84 -22.37
N GLY A 61 -9.82 -1.54 -21.27
CA GLY A 61 -10.04 -1.03 -19.90
C GLY A 61 -8.76 -0.81 -19.11
N PHE A 62 -8.75 0.20 -18.23
CA PHE A 62 -7.77 0.32 -17.14
C PHE A 62 -7.53 -1.05 -16.52
N THR A 63 -6.26 -1.46 -16.43
CA THR A 63 -5.84 -2.80 -16.00
C THR A 63 -6.50 -3.16 -14.69
N ARG A 64 -7.51 -4.02 -14.72
CA ARG A 64 -8.29 -4.42 -13.54
C ARG A 64 -7.45 -5.46 -12.78
N GLU A 65 -7.40 -5.29 -11.46
CA GLU A 65 -6.30 -5.72 -10.59
C GLU A 65 -6.04 -7.24 -10.59
N SER A 66 -4.80 -7.67 -10.89
CA SER A 66 -4.41 -9.06 -10.67
C SER A 66 -4.42 -9.42 -9.18
N GLY A 67 -5.00 -10.58 -8.83
CA GLY A 67 -5.05 -11.06 -7.46
C GLY A 67 -3.66 -11.32 -6.87
N PHE A 68 -3.55 -11.30 -5.54
CA PHE A 68 -2.30 -11.54 -4.83
C PHE A 68 -1.52 -12.79 -5.27
N PRO A 69 -2.12 -13.99 -5.43
CA PRO A 69 -1.36 -15.19 -5.82
C PRO A 69 -0.66 -15.04 -7.17
N GLN A 70 -1.29 -14.31 -8.10
CA GLN A 70 -0.71 -14.03 -9.41
C GLN A 70 0.44 -13.01 -9.28
N LYS A 71 0.27 -11.95 -8.49
CA LYS A 71 1.33 -10.97 -8.23
C LYS A 71 2.52 -11.61 -7.52
N ALA A 72 2.32 -12.51 -6.58
CA ALA A 72 3.39 -13.10 -5.77
C ALA A 72 4.43 -13.88 -6.59
N HIS A 73 4.03 -14.48 -7.71
CA HIS A 73 4.92 -15.26 -8.58
C HIS A 73 5.58 -14.43 -9.70
N VAL A 74 5.04 -13.26 -10.04
CA VAL A 74 5.61 -12.39 -11.08
C VAL A 74 6.79 -11.61 -10.51
N ALA A 75 7.87 -11.51 -11.28
CA ALA A 75 9.05 -10.67 -10.98
C ALA A 75 9.62 -10.89 -9.55
N THR A 76 9.72 -12.15 -9.12
CA THR A 76 10.09 -12.49 -7.74
C THR A 76 11.53 -12.06 -7.41
N ALA A 77 12.45 -12.22 -8.37
CA ALA A 77 13.86 -11.84 -8.20
C ALA A 77 14.01 -10.32 -8.12
N GLU A 78 13.28 -9.59 -8.96
CA GLU A 78 13.25 -8.13 -9.01
C GLU A 78 12.69 -7.55 -7.70
N LYS A 79 11.60 -8.13 -7.17
CA LYS A 79 11.04 -7.73 -5.88
C LYS A 79 11.98 -7.95 -4.72
N THR A 80 12.73 -9.05 -4.77
CA THR A 80 13.76 -9.38 -3.79
C THR A 80 14.86 -8.31 -3.84
N ALA A 81 15.36 -7.97 -5.02
CA ALA A 81 16.40 -6.96 -5.20
C ALA A 81 15.94 -5.55 -4.76
N ILE A 82 14.72 -5.15 -5.15
CA ILE A 82 14.10 -3.89 -4.71
C ILE A 82 13.98 -3.84 -3.18
N ALA A 83 13.54 -4.95 -2.57
CA ALA A 83 13.38 -5.03 -1.13
C ALA A 83 14.74 -4.97 -0.39
N ASP A 84 15.81 -5.56 -0.93
CA ASP A 84 17.17 -5.47 -0.37
C ASP A 84 17.66 -4.03 -0.35
N LEU A 85 17.53 -3.33 -1.48
CA LEU A 85 17.94 -1.93 -1.60
C LEU A 85 17.10 -1.02 -0.69
N ALA A 86 15.78 -1.23 -0.66
CA ALA A 86 14.87 -0.46 0.18
C ALA A 86 15.11 -0.68 1.69
N ALA A 87 15.51 -1.89 2.10
CA ALA A 87 15.83 -2.18 3.50
C ALA A 87 17.03 -1.36 4.00
N GLY A 88 17.98 -1.03 3.12
CA GLY A 88 19.12 -0.17 3.45
C GLY A 88 18.75 1.30 3.74
N LEU A 89 17.51 1.70 3.46
CA LEU A 89 17.00 3.04 3.75
C LEU A 89 16.42 3.18 5.16
N VAL A 90 16.24 2.08 5.88
CA VAL A 90 15.61 2.04 7.21
C VAL A 90 16.67 1.92 8.30
N GLN A 91 16.55 2.75 9.32
CA GLN A 91 17.47 2.77 10.46
C GLN A 91 16.85 2.08 11.69
N GLU A 92 17.70 1.58 12.58
CA GLU A 92 17.27 1.05 13.89
C GLU A 92 16.51 2.12 14.69
N GLY A 93 15.44 1.70 15.38
CA GLY A 93 14.61 2.61 16.18
C GLY A 93 13.61 3.45 15.38
N GLU A 94 13.58 3.31 14.05
CA GLU A 94 12.72 4.09 13.17
C GLU A 94 11.27 3.60 13.18
N ALA A 95 10.32 4.53 13.04
CA ALA A 95 8.92 4.23 12.79
C ALA A 95 8.62 4.43 11.31
N VAL A 96 8.19 3.37 10.60
CA VAL A 96 7.94 3.38 9.15
C VAL A 96 6.56 2.83 8.81
N VAL A 97 6.02 3.27 7.68
CA VAL A 97 4.81 2.72 7.07
C VAL A 97 5.17 1.74 5.96
N LEU A 98 4.53 0.57 5.96
CA LEU A 98 4.55 -0.37 4.84
C LEU A 98 3.13 -0.56 4.28
N GLY A 99 2.90 -0.17 3.03
CA GLY A 99 1.62 -0.40 2.34
C GLY A 99 1.41 -1.84 1.91
N ALA A 100 0.26 -2.10 1.31
CA ALA A 100 -0.05 -3.40 0.73
C ALA A 100 0.69 -3.66 -0.58
N GLY A 101 1.14 -4.90 -0.77
CA GLY A 101 1.87 -5.31 -1.96
C GLY A 101 2.83 -6.47 -1.71
N THR A 102 3.14 -7.20 -2.79
CA THR A 102 4.12 -8.28 -2.73
C THR A 102 5.54 -7.76 -2.52
N THR A 103 5.86 -6.58 -3.05
CA THR A 103 7.19 -5.98 -2.90
C THR A 103 7.39 -5.44 -1.48
N THR A 104 6.36 -4.83 -0.89
CA THR A 104 6.40 -4.38 0.51
C THR A 104 6.41 -5.56 1.49
N GLN A 105 5.76 -6.67 1.14
CA GLN A 105 5.88 -7.93 1.89
C GLN A 105 7.33 -8.46 1.90
N GLU A 106 8.03 -8.42 0.76
CA GLU A 106 9.44 -8.82 0.69
C GLU A 106 10.37 -7.87 1.47
N LEU A 107 10.05 -6.57 1.50
CA LEU A 107 10.73 -5.61 2.36
C LEU A 107 10.52 -5.96 3.84
N ALA A 108 9.28 -6.29 4.24
CA ALA A 108 8.97 -6.67 5.62
C ALA A 108 9.82 -7.85 6.11
N ARG A 109 10.13 -8.84 5.25
CA ARG A 109 11.00 -9.98 5.60
C ARG A 109 12.40 -9.56 6.01
N ARG A 110 12.93 -8.49 5.40
CA ARG A 110 14.25 -7.94 5.73
C ARG A 110 14.19 -7.09 6.98
N LEU A 111 13.16 -6.26 7.10
CA LEU A 111 12.93 -5.42 8.27
C LEU A 111 12.66 -6.21 9.55
N ALA A 112 12.19 -7.46 9.45
CA ALA A 112 12.04 -8.37 10.60
C ALA A 112 13.32 -8.55 11.45
N ARG A 113 14.50 -8.24 10.88
CA ARG A 113 15.81 -8.36 11.55
C ARG A 113 16.32 -7.05 12.11
N VAL A 114 15.68 -5.92 11.79
CA VAL A 114 16.12 -4.60 12.23
C VAL A 114 15.52 -4.34 13.62
N PRO A 115 16.36 -4.19 14.67
CA PRO A 115 15.87 -4.01 16.02
C PRO A 115 15.20 -2.64 16.22
N GLY A 116 14.23 -2.60 17.14
CA GLY A 116 13.62 -1.35 17.61
C GLY A 116 12.69 -0.68 16.61
N LEU A 117 12.37 -1.33 15.49
CA LEU A 117 11.45 -0.74 14.51
C LEU A 117 10.01 -0.74 15.01
N THR A 118 9.28 0.31 14.66
CA THR A 118 7.81 0.32 14.66
C THR A 118 7.33 0.32 13.22
N VAL A 119 6.60 -0.71 12.81
CA VAL A 119 6.04 -0.83 11.46
C VAL A 119 4.53 -0.62 11.52
N VAL A 120 4.06 0.43 10.86
CA VAL A 120 2.64 0.69 10.64
C VAL A 120 2.23 0.11 9.29
N THR A 121 1.18 -0.71 9.24
CA THR A 121 0.78 -1.33 7.97
C THR A 121 -0.73 -1.54 7.87
N ASN A 122 -1.27 -1.39 6.67
CA ASN A 122 -2.61 -1.87 6.34
C ASN A 122 -2.61 -3.27 5.71
N SER A 123 -1.45 -3.91 5.59
CA SER A 123 -1.32 -5.20 4.90
C SER A 123 -1.31 -6.35 5.88
N LEU A 124 -2.27 -7.26 5.75
CA LEU A 124 -2.31 -8.49 6.54
C LEU A 124 -1.06 -9.35 6.29
N LEU A 125 -0.53 -9.32 5.06
CA LEU A 125 0.64 -10.10 4.68
C LEU A 125 1.93 -9.56 5.30
N VAL A 126 2.07 -8.24 5.35
CA VAL A 126 3.19 -7.59 6.04
C VAL A 126 3.10 -7.89 7.54
N ALA A 127 1.91 -7.72 8.14
CA ALA A 127 1.69 -8.03 9.54
C ALA A 127 2.01 -9.51 9.85
N GLN A 128 1.61 -10.44 8.99
CA GLN A 128 1.91 -11.87 9.17
C GLN A 128 3.40 -12.18 9.10
N VAL A 129 4.14 -11.53 8.19
CA VAL A 129 5.60 -11.68 8.09
C VAL A 129 6.28 -11.21 9.37
N LEU A 130 5.82 -10.09 9.93
CA LEU A 130 6.40 -9.46 11.12
C LEU A 130 5.84 -10.00 12.44
N ALA A 131 4.79 -10.83 12.43
CA ALA A 131 4.13 -11.33 13.64
C ALA A 131 5.07 -12.09 14.59
N HIS A 132 6.14 -12.67 14.08
CA HIS A 132 7.14 -13.42 14.85
C HIS A 132 8.45 -12.63 15.05
N ALA A 133 8.51 -11.38 14.59
CA ALA A 133 9.67 -10.52 14.73
C ALA A 133 9.66 -9.84 16.11
N ASN A 134 10.22 -10.53 17.12
CA ASN A 134 10.20 -10.08 18.53
C ASN A 134 10.89 -8.72 18.80
N ARG A 135 11.54 -8.13 17.80
CA ARG A 135 12.26 -6.84 17.88
C ARG A 135 11.61 -5.74 17.05
N VAL A 136 10.44 -6.02 16.46
CA VAL A 136 9.67 -5.09 15.63
C VAL A 136 8.28 -4.97 16.24
N GLU A 137 7.89 -3.75 16.61
CA GLU A 137 6.51 -3.46 16.97
C GLU A 137 5.68 -3.31 15.69
N VAL A 138 4.53 -3.99 15.62
CA VAL A 138 3.65 -3.94 14.44
C VAL A 138 2.34 -3.28 14.82
N VAL A 139 2.06 -2.13 14.21
CA VAL A 139 0.77 -1.43 14.32
C VAL A 139 0.00 -1.68 13.04
N MET A 140 -1.05 -2.49 13.12
CA MET A 140 -1.91 -2.75 11.96
C MET A 140 -3.10 -1.78 11.95
N THR A 141 -3.42 -1.21 10.79
CA THR A 141 -4.58 -0.31 10.66
C THR A 141 -5.88 -1.07 10.96
N GLY A 142 -6.94 -0.34 11.32
CA GLY A 142 -8.28 -0.91 11.38
C GLY A 142 -8.90 -1.12 10.00
N GLY A 143 -10.21 -1.40 9.95
CA GLY A 143 -10.99 -1.41 8.70
C GLY A 143 -11.42 -2.79 8.21
N THR A 144 -11.80 -2.86 6.93
CA THR A 144 -12.34 -4.06 6.29
C THR A 144 -11.25 -4.75 5.47
N LEU A 145 -11.06 -6.05 5.66
CA LEU A 145 -10.12 -6.84 4.86
C LEU A 145 -10.62 -7.02 3.43
N ARG A 146 -9.84 -6.55 2.47
CA ARG A 146 -10.01 -6.79 1.05
C ARG A 146 -9.19 -8.01 0.64
N GLY A 147 -9.87 -9.08 0.22
CA GLY A 147 -9.22 -10.36 -0.11
C GLY A 147 -8.34 -10.34 -1.36
N ALA A 148 -8.54 -9.39 -2.28
CA ALA A 148 -7.81 -9.36 -3.56
C ALA A 148 -6.32 -9.01 -3.40
N ASP A 149 -5.99 -8.12 -2.46
CA ASP A 149 -4.64 -7.64 -2.13
C ASP A 149 -4.25 -7.91 -0.67
N TYR A 150 -5.14 -8.52 0.12
CA TYR A 150 -4.99 -8.75 1.57
C TYR A 150 -4.70 -7.45 2.35
N ALA A 151 -5.33 -6.35 1.92
CA ALA A 151 -5.21 -5.04 2.54
C ALA A 151 -6.45 -4.69 3.38
N LEU A 152 -6.25 -3.99 4.48
CA LEU A 152 -7.31 -3.38 5.28
C LEU A 152 -7.64 -2.00 4.68
N VAL A 153 -8.92 -1.81 4.37
CA VAL A 153 -9.42 -0.64 3.66
C VAL A 153 -10.65 -0.01 4.32
N GLY A 154 -11.01 1.19 3.86
CA GLY A 154 -12.19 1.94 4.30
C GLY A 154 -11.90 2.88 5.48
N SER A 155 -12.95 3.55 5.96
CA SER A 155 -12.84 4.63 6.94
C SER A 155 -12.16 4.24 8.25
N GLY A 156 -12.32 2.99 8.71
CA GLY A 156 -11.61 2.50 9.90
C GLY A 156 -10.09 2.45 9.71
N ALA A 157 -9.62 2.08 8.52
CA ALA A 157 -8.19 2.11 8.18
C ALA A 157 -7.69 3.55 8.12
N GLU A 158 -8.39 4.42 7.40
CA GLU A 158 -8.04 5.82 7.23
C GLU A 158 -8.00 6.57 8.57
N HIS A 159 -8.98 6.33 9.44
CA HIS A 159 -9.05 6.98 10.74
C HIS A 159 -7.91 6.55 11.67
N SER A 160 -7.50 5.27 11.61
CA SER A 160 -6.36 4.78 12.40
C SER A 160 -5.02 5.41 12.02
N LEU A 161 -4.93 6.03 10.83
CA LEU A 161 -3.75 6.73 10.35
C LEU A 161 -3.75 8.23 10.74
N GLN A 162 -4.86 8.75 11.28
CA GLN A 162 -4.94 10.16 11.67
C GLN A 162 -4.06 10.47 12.89
N GLY A 163 -3.31 11.57 12.81
CA GLY A 163 -2.40 12.01 13.87
C GLY A 163 -1.10 11.20 13.96
N LEU A 164 -0.94 10.17 13.12
CA LEU A 164 0.27 9.37 13.05
C LEU A 164 1.35 10.11 12.25
N ARG A 165 2.60 10.02 12.71
CA ARG A 165 3.77 10.50 11.98
C ARG A 165 4.86 9.45 11.97
N VAL A 166 5.32 9.11 10.78
CA VAL A 166 6.46 8.23 10.52
C VAL A 166 7.49 8.97 9.68
N SER A 167 8.72 8.50 9.74
CA SER A 167 9.80 9.02 8.89
C SER A 167 9.53 8.70 7.42
N ARG A 168 9.13 7.46 7.11
CA ARG A 168 9.03 6.96 5.73
C ARG A 168 7.79 6.11 5.50
N ALA A 169 7.18 6.25 4.32
CA ALA A 169 6.20 5.32 3.80
C ALA A 169 6.76 4.57 2.59
N PHE A 170 6.76 3.25 2.65
CA PHE A 170 7.10 2.37 1.54
C PHE A 170 5.81 1.84 0.91
N LEU A 171 5.52 2.29 -0.31
CA LEU A 171 4.27 2.00 -1.01
C LEU A 171 4.53 1.37 -2.36
N SER A 172 3.64 0.47 -2.79
CA SER A 172 3.69 -0.15 -4.10
C SER A 172 2.31 -0.08 -4.75
N GLY A 173 2.28 0.11 -6.07
CA GLY A 173 1.04 0.26 -6.83
C GLY A 173 0.91 -0.77 -7.94
N ASN A 174 -0.04 -0.55 -8.83
CA ASN A 174 -0.25 -1.31 -10.05
C ASN A 174 0.38 -0.66 -11.28
N GLY A 175 0.66 0.64 -11.22
CA GLY A 175 1.31 1.39 -12.28
C GLY A 175 1.94 2.67 -11.78
N LEU A 176 2.97 3.13 -12.47
CA LEU A 176 3.70 4.36 -12.18
C LEU A 176 4.03 5.05 -13.49
N THR A 177 3.64 6.32 -13.62
CA THR A 177 4.07 7.20 -14.73
C THR A 177 4.60 8.52 -14.17
N ALA A 178 5.48 9.20 -14.91
CA ALA A 178 5.96 10.52 -14.56
C ALA A 178 4.85 11.59 -14.61
N GLU A 179 3.80 11.36 -15.40
CA GLU A 179 2.68 12.31 -15.50
C GLU A 179 1.72 12.18 -14.30
N ARG A 180 1.31 10.96 -13.95
CA ARG A 180 0.27 10.71 -12.94
C ARG A 180 0.79 10.18 -11.61
N GLY A 181 2.04 9.73 -11.53
CA GLY A 181 2.59 9.12 -10.34
C GLY A 181 2.05 7.71 -10.12
N LEU A 182 2.01 7.27 -8.86
CA LEU A 182 1.63 5.91 -8.52
C LEU A 182 0.11 5.75 -8.61
N SER A 183 -0.36 4.66 -9.22
CA SER A 183 -1.78 4.37 -9.40
C SER A 183 -2.15 2.92 -9.03
N THR A 184 -3.42 2.73 -8.69
CA THR A 184 -4.06 1.42 -8.43
C THR A 184 -5.42 1.32 -9.13
N ALA A 185 -5.91 0.11 -9.31
CA ALA A 185 -7.22 -0.16 -9.91
C ALA A 185 -8.39 -0.08 -8.91
N ASN A 186 -8.13 0.09 -7.61
CA ASN A 186 -9.16 0.11 -6.58
C ASN A 186 -9.23 1.43 -5.79
N MET A 187 -10.41 2.05 -5.75
CA MET A 187 -10.63 3.32 -5.05
C MET A 187 -10.35 3.24 -3.53
N LEU A 188 -10.73 2.14 -2.87
CA LEU A 188 -10.55 2.00 -1.42
C LEU A 188 -9.07 1.82 -1.07
N SER A 189 -8.33 1.01 -1.83
CA SER A 189 -6.87 0.92 -1.69
C SER A 189 -6.22 2.28 -1.94
N ALA A 190 -6.65 3.01 -2.98
CA ALA A 190 -6.14 4.35 -3.28
C ALA A 190 -6.38 5.35 -2.14
N SER A 191 -7.54 5.29 -1.49
CA SER A 191 -7.88 6.16 -0.37
C SER A 191 -6.97 5.91 0.83
N VAL A 192 -6.72 4.64 1.16
CA VAL A 192 -5.81 4.28 2.26
C VAL A 192 -4.36 4.62 1.92
N ASP A 193 -3.90 4.36 0.69
CA ASP A 193 -2.54 4.72 0.27
C ASP A 193 -2.30 6.23 0.40
N ARG A 194 -3.29 7.06 0.05
CA ARG A 194 -3.22 8.51 0.28
C ARG A 194 -3.15 8.86 1.77
N ALA A 195 -3.85 8.14 2.64
CA ALA A 195 -3.76 8.34 4.09
C ALA A 195 -2.38 7.92 4.64
N LEU A 196 -1.81 6.81 4.12
CA LEU A 196 -0.47 6.34 4.44
C LEU A 196 0.60 7.37 4.02
N VAL A 197 0.48 7.96 2.83
CA VAL A 197 1.35 9.05 2.36
C VAL A 197 1.32 10.24 3.31
N ARG A 198 0.13 10.67 3.74
CA ARG A 198 -0.01 11.84 4.64
C ARG A 198 0.63 11.64 6.01
N ALA A 199 0.82 10.39 6.44
CA ALA A 199 1.45 10.08 7.73
C ALA A 199 2.99 10.12 7.65
N ALA A 200 3.60 10.17 6.46
CA ALA A 200 5.04 10.06 6.29
C ALA A 200 5.72 11.37 5.90
N ALA A 201 6.96 11.55 6.37
CA ALA A 201 7.81 12.67 5.95
C ALA A 201 8.45 12.43 4.57
N GLU A 202 8.85 11.19 4.27
CA GLU A 202 9.36 10.78 2.95
C GLU A 202 8.50 9.65 2.37
N VAL A 203 8.24 9.72 1.07
CA VAL A 203 7.50 8.67 0.36
C VAL A 203 8.46 7.92 -0.56
N VAL A 204 8.58 6.63 -0.31
CA VAL A 204 9.40 5.70 -1.09
C VAL A 204 8.49 4.76 -1.87
N VAL A 205 8.49 4.91 -3.19
CA VAL A 205 7.76 4.01 -4.09
C VAL A 205 8.63 2.81 -4.42
N LEU A 206 8.06 1.61 -4.28
CA LEU A 206 8.68 0.35 -4.67
C LEU A 206 7.96 -0.18 -5.91
N ALA A 207 8.61 -0.14 -7.07
CA ALA A 207 8.03 -0.59 -8.32
C ALA A 207 9.06 -1.33 -9.16
N ASP A 208 8.72 -2.53 -9.62
CA ASP A 208 9.50 -3.21 -10.65
C ASP A 208 9.24 -2.56 -12.03
N HIS A 209 10.15 -2.81 -12.96
CA HIS A 209 10.10 -2.25 -14.32
C HIS A 209 8.77 -2.50 -15.03
N THR A 210 8.07 -3.60 -14.73
CA THR A 210 6.79 -3.93 -15.38
C THR A 210 5.67 -2.93 -15.05
N LYS A 211 5.83 -2.14 -13.98
CA LYS A 211 4.88 -1.12 -13.55
C LYS A 211 5.19 0.27 -14.12
N LEU A 212 6.40 0.50 -14.65
CA LEU A 212 6.84 1.79 -15.18
C LEU A 212 6.20 2.06 -16.54
N GLY A 213 5.48 3.17 -16.69
CA GLY A 213 4.69 3.51 -17.88
C GLY A 213 3.33 2.79 -17.93
N VAL A 214 2.89 2.19 -16.82
CA VAL A 214 1.54 1.67 -16.66
C VAL A 214 0.70 2.70 -15.93
N ASP A 215 -0.46 3.01 -16.48
CA ASP A 215 -1.47 3.82 -15.82
C ASP A 215 -2.70 2.99 -15.44
N THR A 216 -3.27 3.27 -14.27
CA THR A 216 -4.46 2.60 -13.74
C THR A 216 -5.49 3.61 -13.22
N MET A 217 -6.67 3.10 -12.87
CA MET A 217 -7.87 3.92 -12.73
C MET A 217 -7.75 5.03 -11.66
N PHE A 218 -7.17 4.73 -10.50
CA PHE A 218 -7.09 5.65 -9.37
C PHE A 218 -5.65 6.02 -9.05
N GLN A 219 -5.33 7.31 -9.13
CA GLN A 219 -4.07 7.83 -8.62
C GLN A 219 -4.02 7.66 -7.09
N THR A 220 -2.88 7.23 -6.58
CA THR A 220 -2.59 7.04 -5.15
C THR A 220 -1.62 8.09 -4.64
N ILE A 221 -0.54 8.33 -5.40
CA ILE A 221 0.53 9.26 -5.04
C ILE A 221 0.83 10.08 -6.29
N SER A 222 0.71 11.40 -6.19
CA SER A 222 1.13 12.30 -7.27
C SER A 222 2.67 12.36 -7.36
N PRO A 223 3.25 12.62 -8.54
CA PRO A 223 4.70 12.59 -8.73
C PRO A 223 5.47 13.51 -7.76
N ASP A 224 4.92 14.69 -7.45
CA ASP A 224 5.50 15.70 -6.56
C ASP A 224 5.64 15.22 -5.10
N LEU A 225 4.87 14.21 -4.69
CA LEU A 225 4.95 13.63 -3.36
C LEU A 225 5.95 12.47 -3.29
N ILE A 226 6.43 11.95 -4.43
CA ILE A 226 7.35 10.82 -4.47
C ILE A 226 8.77 11.34 -4.20
N THR A 227 9.30 11.06 -3.00
CA THR A 227 10.67 11.43 -2.65
C THR A 227 11.68 10.52 -3.35
N ARG A 228 11.41 9.22 -3.38
CA ARG A 228 12.31 8.20 -3.94
C ARG A 228 11.53 7.10 -4.67
N LEU A 229 12.06 6.65 -5.79
CA LEU A 229 11.68 5.40 -6.44
C LEU A 229 12.79 4.36 -6.26
N VAL A 230 12.45 3.18 -5.76
CA VAL A 230 13.31 2.00 -5.77
C VAL A 230 12.77 1.01 -6.80
N THR A 231 13.58 0.71 -7.82
CA THR A 231 13.23 -0.19 -8.93
C THR A 231 14.32 -1.22 -9.18
N ASN A 232 14.03 -2.27 -9.95
CA ASN A 232 15.06 -3.12 -10.55
C ASN A 232 15.57 -2.49 -11.84
N GLU A 233 16.73 -2.95 -12.31
CA GLU A 233 17.25 -2.56 -13.63
C GLU A 233 16.29 -3.03 -14.73
N PRO A 234 15.73 -2.11 -15.54
CA PRO A 234 14.82 -2.48 -16.61
C PRO A 234 15.58 -3.26 -17.70
N PRO A 235 14.92 -4.19 -18.41
CA PRO A 235 15.52 -4.84 -19.58
C PRO A 235 15.99 -3.78 -20.58
N ALA A 236 17.18 -3.96 -21.18
CA ALA A 236 17.78 -2.96 -22.08
C ALA A 236 16.91 -2.56 -23.29
N GLN A 237 15.89 -3.36 -23.62
CA GLN A 237 14.96 -3.15 -24.72
C GLN A 237 13.68 -2.40 -24.29
N ASP A 238 13.48 -2.20 -22.99
CA ASP A 238 12.29 -1.55 -22.44
C ASP A 238 12.47 -0.03 -22.41
N GLU A 239 12.42 0.57 -23.61
CA GLU A 239 12.53 2.03 -23.79
C GLU A 239 11.46 2.79 -23.00
N ARG A 240 10.28 2.18 -22.80
CA ARG A 240 9.20 2.78 -22.00
C ARG A 240 9.63 2.95 -20.55
N ALA A 241 10.12 1.89 -19.93
CA ALA A 241 10.61 1.94 -18.56
C ALA A 241 11.75 2.95 -18.41
N ALA A 242 12.70 2.98 -19.34
CA ALA A 242 13.81 3.93 -19.33
C ALA A 242 13.33 5.40 -19.44
N ALA A 243 12.41 5.69 -20.34
CA ALA A 243 11.85 7.04 -20.51
C ALA A 243 11.12 7.54 -19.26
N GLU A 244 10.35 6.67 -18.60
CA GLU A 244 9.63 7.00 -17.37
C GLU A 244 10.58 7.25 -16.19
N LEU A 245 11.66 6.47 -16.08
CA LEU A 245 12.69 6.72 -15.06
C LEU A 245 13.36 8.07 -15.26
N GLN A 246 13.71 8.40 -16.50
CA GLN A 246 14.31 9.70 -16.82
C GLN A 246 13.35 10.85 -16.49
N ALA A 247 12.09 10.75 -16.92
CA ALA A 247 11.09 11.78 -16.67
C ALA A 247 10.80 11.97 -15.17
N LEU A 248 10.78 10.90 -14.37
CA LEU A 248 10.66 11.00 -12.90
C LEU A 248 11.90 11.66 -12.28
N ALA A 249 13.10 11.33 -12.76
CA ALA A 249 14.34 11.97 -12.29
C ALA A 249 14.36 13.47 -12.62
N ASP A 250 13.90 13.86 -13.81
CA ASP A 250 13.81 15.26 -14.24
C ASP A 250 12.82 16.07 -13.37
N GLN A 251 11.85 15.39 -12.76
CA GLN A 251 10.92 15.97 -11.78
C GLN A 251 11.47 16.01 -10.34
N GLY A 252 12.71 15.56 -10.12
CA GLY A 252 13.39 15.57 -8.83
C GLY A 252 13.17 14.33 -7.97
N VAL A 253 12.55 13.26 -8.51
CA VAL A 253 12.42 11.98 -7.79
C VAL A 253 13.79 11.31 -7.72
N GLN A 254 14.22 10.90 -6.52
CA GLN A 254 15.47 10.18 -6.37
C GLN A 254 15.31 8.73 -6.84
N ILE A 255 16.02 8.32 -7.88
CA ILE A 255 15.93 6.97 -8.43
C ILE A 255 17.03 6.09 -7.81
N ALA A 256 16.66 4.92 -7.31
CA ALA A 256 17.57 3.90 -6.81
C ALA A 256 17.31 2.58 -7.54
N VAL A 257 18.31 2.07 -8.26
CA VAL A 257 18.18 0.87 -9.10
C VAL A 257 18.87 -0.31 -8.43
N ALA A 258 18.10 -1.35 -8.13
CA ALA A 258 18.60 -2.61 -7.60
C ALA A 258 19.21 -3.43 -8.74
N GLY A 259 20.54 -3.54 -8.73
CA GLY A 259 21.34 -4.15 -9.80
C GLY A 259 22.74 -3.54 -9.87
N GLU A 260 22.87 -2.26 -9.52
CA GLU A 260 24.18 -1.62 -9.32
C GLU A 260 24.72 -1.97 -7.93
N ALA A 261 25.60 -2.97 -7.88
CA ALA A 261 26.44 -3.19 -6.71
C ALA A 261 27.38 -1.98 -6.53
N GLY A 262 26.94 -1.02 -5.72
CA GLY A 262 27.80 -0.08 -4.99
C GLY A 262 28.15 1.23 -5.68
N ALA A 263 27.31 2.26 -5.52
CA ALA A 263 27.76 3.65 -5.35
C ALA A 263 26.57 4.54 -4.93
N HIS A 264 26.82 5.48 -4.01
CA HIS A 264 25.94 6.61 -3.66
C HIS A 264 24.72 6.34 -2.76
N LEU A 265 24.97 5.84 -1.55
CA LEU A 265 24.29 6.40 -0.36
C LEU A 265 25.10 7.62 0.11
N GLY A 266 24.86 8.78 -0.50
CA GLY A 266 25.48 10.05 -0.11
C GLY A 266 24.86 10.60 1.17
N GLY A 267 25.57 10.46 2.30
CA GLY A 267 25.32 11.23 3.52
C GLY A 267 25.92 12.64 3.42
N PRO A 268 25.38 13.65 4.15
CA PRO A 268 25.78 15.04 3.96
C PRO A 268 27.12 15.37 4.62
N ALA A 269 27.92 16.15 3.89
CA ALA A 269 28.97 17.09 4.30
C ALA A 269 29.72 16.83 5.64
N GLY A 270 30.90 16.22 5.53
CA GLY A 270 31.96 16.33 6.54
C GLY A 270 32.97 17.40 6.15
N HIS A 271 33.03 18.49 6.91
CA HIS A 271 34.11 19.49 6.83
C HIS A 271 35.49 18.87 7.15
N PRO A 272 36.58 19.36 6.52
CA PRO A 272 37.92 18.89 6.83
C PRO A 272 38.52 19.65 8.02
N GLY A 273 39.26 18.95 8.87
CA GLY A 273 40.07 19.53 9.95
C GLY A 273 41.09 18.52 10.50
N PRO A 274 42.30 18.95 10.90
CA PRO A 274 43.54 18.29 10.49
C PRO A 274 44.10 17.28 11.51
N GLY A 275 45.10 16.52 11.04
CA GLY A 275 45.72 15.40 11.74
C GLY A 275 46.59 15.74 12.95
N GLY A 276 47.04 14.67 13.61
CA GLY A 276 47.99 14.72 14.72
C GLY A 276 48.06 13.41 15.50
N THR A 277 48.95 12.52 15.05
CA THR A 277 49.78 11.55 15.80
C THR A 277 49.45 11.15 17.25
N GLY A 278 49.32 9.83 17.46
CA GLY A 278 50.16 9.05 18.39
C GLY A 278 49.84 9.05 19.89
N GLY A 279 49.87 7.87 20.51
CA GLY A 279 50.12 7.73 21.95
C GLY A 279 49.29 6.66 22.67
N GLU A 280 49.98 5.62 23.14
CA GLU A 280 49.48 4.46 23.87
C GLU A 280 49.06 4.77 25.32
N GLY A 281 48.21 3.88 25.87
CA GLY A 281 48.37 3.36 27.24
C GLY A 281 47.57 4.02 28.37
N GLY A 282 47.03 3.18 29.27
CA GLY A 282 46.80 3.60 30.65
C GLY A 282 45.43 3.29 31.24
N THR A 283 45.38 2.19 31.98
CA THR A 283 44.31 1.71 32.85
C THR A 283 43.95 2.63 34.02
N GLY A 284 42.69 2.57 34.46
CA GLY A 284 42.33 2.55 35.89
C GLY A 284 41.48 3.72 36.41
N GLY A 285 40.49 3.38 37.27
CA GLY A 285 40.06 4.28 38.34
C GLY A 285 38.59 4.71 38.35
N THR A 286 37.75 3.84 38.92
CA THR A 286 36.64 4.13 39.86
C THR A 286 36.19 5.59 40.08
N GLY A 287 34.89 5.85 39.86
CA GLY A 287 34.21 7.06 40.34
C GLY A 287 32.70 6.90 40.32
N ARG A 288 32.12 6.47 41.45
CA ARG A 288 30.68 6.27 41.69
C ARG A 288 30.18 7.43 42.54
N GLN A 289 29.16 8.19 42.10
CA GLN A 289 28.19 8.96 42.92
C GLN A 289 27.28 9.86 42.03
N PRO A 290 26.12 10.35 42.50
CA PRO A 290 24.88 9.59 42.65
C PRO A 290 23.71 10.19 41.83
N ARG A 291 22.60 9.44 41.81
CA ARG A 291 21.32 9.77 41.16
C ARG A 291 20.74 11.10 41.70
N ARG A 292 20.28 11.97 40.81
CA ARG A 292 19.36 13.08 41.13
C ARG A 292 17.92 12.60 40.95
N GLU A 293 17.20 12.50 42.06
CA GLU A 293 15.75 12.33 42.11
C GLU A 293 15.06 13.63 41.65
N VAL A 294 14.05 13.51 40.80
CA VAL A 294 13.16 14.60 40.40
C VAL A 294 11.85 14.44 41.20
N PRO A 295 11.34 15.47 41.92
CA PRO A 295 10.13 15.33 42.71
C PRO A 295 8.86 15.46 41.86
N LEU A 296 7.89 14.58 42.10
CA LEU A 296 6.50 14.69 41.63
C LEU A 296 5.75 15.80 42.41
N PRO A 297 4.92 16.64 41.76
CA PRO A 297 4.02 17.54 42.47
C PRO A 297 2.85 16.76 43.11
N GLY A 298 2.67 16.97 44.41
CA GLY A 298 1.70 16.28 45.25
C GLY A 298 0.26 16.77 45.11
N GLN A 299 -0.65 15.85 45.46
CA GLN A 299 -2.05 16.13 45.77
C GLN A 299 -2.16 16.94 47.07
N ARG A 300 -2.97 18.00 47.06
CA ARG A 300 -3.58 18.56 48.28
C ARG A 300 -5.09 18.32 48.29
N ARG A 301 -5.49 17.50 49.26
CA ARG A 301 -6.75 17.52 50.04
C ARG A 301 -7.02 18.94 50.57
N GLN A 302 -8.21 19.46 50.90
CA GLN A 302 -9.50 18.86 51.30
C GLN A 302 -10.61 19.96 51.32
N HIS A 303 -11.85 19.47 51.25
CA HIS A 303 -13.21 20.03 51.43
C HIS A 303 -13.47 20.91 52.69
N PRO A 304 -14.63 21.64 52.87
CA PRO A 304 -16.01 21.07 52.92
C PRO A 304 -17.17 21.94 52.36
N GLN A 305 -18.15 21.31 51.66
CA GLN A 305 -19.52 20.91 52.08
C GLN A 305 -20.64 21.96 51.90
N SER A 306 -21.52 21.68 50.95
CA SER A 306 -23.00 21.68 51.03
C SER A 306 -23.49 21.29 49.62
N GLY A 307 -24.50 20.48 49.35
CA GLY A 307 -25.54 19.79 50.10
C GLY A 307 -26.63 19.49 49.06
N GLY A 308 -27.13 18.25 49.00
CA GLY A 308 -28.45 17.96 48.42
C GLY A 308 -28.50 17.28 47.05
N GLY A 309 -29.17 16.12 47.03
CA GLY A 309 -30.19 15.84 46.01
C GLY A 309 -29.80 14.83 44.94
N GLY A 310 -30.26 13.60 45.10
CA GLY A 310 -30.07 12.50 44.15
C GLY A 310 -30.79 12.66 42.81
N GLY A 311 -30.55 11.71 41.92
CA GLY A 311 -31.43 11.46 40.78
C GLY A 311 -30.72 11.09 39.48
N SER A 312 -30.48 9.80 39.29
CA SER A 312 -30.22 9.16 38.00
C SER A 312 -31.24 9.55 36.93
N GLN A 313 -30.80 10.03 35.76
CA GLN A 313 -31.62 10.06 34.55
C GLN A 313 -30.89 9.43 33.37
N GLN A 314 -31.44 8.28 32.97
CA GLN A 314 -31.22 7.59 31.72
C GLN A 314 -31.70 8.45 30.54
N LEU A 315 -30.93 8.42 29.46
CA LEU A 315 -31.29 8.94 28.14
C LEU A 315 -32.56 8.24 27.63
N ARG A 316 -33.66 8.99 27.47
CA ARG A 316 -34.88 8.53 26.79
C ARG A 316 -34.87 8.98 25.32
N ALA A 317 -35.18 8.02 24.45
CA ALA A 317 -35.44 8.18 23.03
C ALA A 317 -36.71 9.03 22.77
N ALA A 318 -36.70 9.78 21.66
CA ALA A 318 -37.83 10.57 21.19
C ALA A 318 -38.91 9.68 20.52
N PRO A 319 -40.21 9.99 20.69
CA PRO A 319 -41.31 9.22 20.10
C PRO A 319 -41.64 9.67 18.65
N PRO A 320 -42.27 8.79 17.84
CA PRO A 320 -42.71 9.12 16.47
C PRO A 320 -44.04 9.88 16.46
N PRO A 321 -44.34 10.67 15.40
CA PRO A 321 -45.63 11.35 15.28
C PRO A 321 -46.76 10.42 14.79
N ALA A 322 -47.96 10.64 15.29
CA ALA A 322 -49.21 9.93 14.98
C ALA A 322 -50.04 10.66 13.87
N PRO A 323 -51.03 10.01 13.24
CA PRO A 323 -51.56 10.38 11.92
C PRO A 323 -52.79 11.30 11.97
N GLY A 324 -53.02 12.04 10.88
CA GLY A 324 -54.23 12.84 10.64
C GLY A 324 -54.58 12.88 9.15
N GLU A 325 -55.80 12.47 8.84
CA GLU A 325 -56.41 12.25 7.52
C GLU A 325 -56.82 13.56 6.82
N GLY A 326 -56.96 13.56 5.47
CA GLY A 326 -57.51 14.75 4.79
C GLY A 326 -57.60 14.91 3.26
N GLN A 327 -57.38 13.90 2.40
CA GLN A 327 -58.00 13.73 1.04
C GLN A 327 -57.79 14.80 -0.09
N PRO A 328 -58.17 14.56 -1.38
CA PRO A 328 -57.21 14.25 -2.45
C PRO A 328 -57.18 15.23 -3.65
N GLY A 329 -56.05 15.30 -4.36
CA GLY A 329 -55.88 16.03 -5.63
C GLY A 329 -55.37 15.13 -6.76
N ARG A 330 -56.08 15.12 -7.88
CA ARG A 330 -55.94 14.24 -9.05
C ARG A 330 -54.58 14.30 -9.75
N VAL A 331 -54.16 13.14 -10.26
CA VAL A 331 -53.06 12.94 -11.20
C VAL A 331 -53.58 13.12 -12.64
N THR A 332 -52.88 13.92 -13.45
CA THR A 332 -53.01 13.93 -14.91
C THR A 332 -51.65 13.69 -15.55
N ASP A 333 -51.65 12.74 -16.49
CA ASP A 333 -50.59 12.34 -17.41
C ASP A 333 -49.89 13.50 -18.14
N LEU A 334 -48.59 13.33 -18.43
CA LEU A 334 -48.02 13.65 -19.75
C LEU A 334 -46.63 13.02 -19.96
N ALA A 335 -46.49 12.39 -21.13
CA ALA A 335 -45.46 11.49 -21.61
C ALA A 335 -44.14 12.19 -22.09
N PRO A 336 -43.09 11.43 -22.52
CA PRO A 336 -41.73 11.93 -22.70
C PRO A 336 -41.44 12.44 -24.13
N ARG A 337 -40.55 13.44 -24.26
CA ARG A 337 -40.00 13.87 -25.55
C ARG A 337 -38.66 13.19 -25.83
N ARG A 338 -38.61 12.44 -26.94
CA ARG A 338 -37.39 12.15 -27.70
C ARG A 338 -37.05 13.35 -28.56
N HIS A 339 -35.76 13.64 -28.75
CA HIS A 339 -35.28 14.40 -29.90
C HIS A 339 -34.16 13.63 -30.62
N HIS A 340 -34.18 13.82 -31.94
CA HIS A 340 -33.36 13.25 -33.00
C HIS A 340 -31.85 13.43 -32.80
#